data_AF-A0A1Z9PYQ9-F1
#
_entry.id   AF-A0A1Z9PYQ9-F1
#
_cell.length_a   1.000
_cell.length_b   1.000
_cell.length_c   1.000
_cell.angle_alpha   90.00
_cell.angle_beta   90.00
_cell.angle_gamma   90.00
#
_symmetry.space_group_name_H-M   'P 1'
#
loop_
_entity.id
_entity.type
_entity.pdbx_description
1 polymer ?
#
loop_
_entity_poly.entity_id
_entity_poly.type
_entity_poly.pdbx_seq_one_letter_code
_entity_poly.pdbx_strand_id
1 'polypeptide(L)'
;MPRLDPNQLQDFNAPIPGEMLTAELGERPWQRPSKYSDITDVLNHYTENLLNTKVITKILTVIEQGVDLATIAETMMLSSVMEGTHSIDTGVLAIPYIVELLEYLCEEAGIEYNVGDEDEEDDSFINSLAAQDAMAEYKERLAIPEEVNLRGMSGRTEQEQQPEEPEQQGRGLMSRGEM
;
A
#
# COMPACT_ATOMS: atom_id res chain seq x y z
N MET A 1 -21.63 -36.24 2.05
CA MET A 1 -20.90 -35.21 1.26
C MET A 1 -21.33 -35.34 -0.19
N PRO A 2 -21.79 -34.27 -0.84
CA PRO A 2 -22.06 -34.30 -2.27
C PRO A 2 -20.75 -34.55 -3.02
N ARG A 3 -20.74 -35.54 -3.92
CA ARG A 3 -19.59 -35.78 -4.80
C ARG A 3 -19.62 -34.70 -5.88
N LEU A 4 -18.60 -33.87 -5.92
CA LEU A 4 -18.43 -32.90 -7.00
C LEU A 4 -18.12 -33.66 -8.30
N ASP A 5 -18.76 -33.26 -9.39
CA ASP A 5 -18.53 -33.86 -10.71
C ASP A 5 -17.11 -33.55 -11.18
N PRO A 6 -16.33 -34.53 -11.68
CA PRO A 6 -14.91 -34.35 -12.04
C PRO A 6 -14.68 -33.32 -13.15
N ASN A 7 -15.72 -32.99 -13.93
CA ASN A 7 -15.65 -31.99 -14.99
C ASN A 7 -15.83 -30.54 -14.49
N GLN A 8 -16.26 -30.31 -13.24
CA GLN A 8 -16.34 -28.97 -12.65
C GLN A 8 -15.02 -28.49 -12.01
N LEU A 9 -13.99 -29.34 -11.98
CA LEU A 9 -12.66 -29.00 -11.47
C LEU A 9 -11.74 -28.40 -12.54
N GLN A 10 -12.12 -28.43 -13.82
CA GLN A 10 -11.33 -27.88 -14.93
C GLN A 10 -11.34 -26.34 -15.01
N ASP A 11 -12.27 -25.67 -14.31
CA ASP A 11 -12.43 -24.21 -14.40
C ASP A 11 -11.39 -23.43 -13.56
N PHE A 12 -10.61 -24.11 -12.71
CA PHE A 12 -9.47 -23.51 -12.03
C PHE A 12 -8.17 -24.00 -12.66
N ASN A 13 -7.70 -23.25 -13.67
CA ASN A 13 -6.36 -23.41 -14.24
C ASN A 13 -5.32 -22.83 -13.27
N ALA A 14 -5.24 -23.41 -12.07
CA ALA A 14 -4.26 -23.09 -11.04
C ALA A 14 -3.13 -24.12 -11.06
N PRO A 15 -1.88 -23.71 -10.76
CA PRO A 15 -0.76 -24.63 -10.67
C PRO A 15 -1.03 -25.74 -9.65
N ILE A 16 -0.54 -26.93 -9.93
CA ILE A 16 -0.71 -28.09 -9.04
C ILE A 16 0.04 -27.80 -7.74
N PRO A 17 -0.51 -28.14 -6.55
CA PRO A 17 0.21 -27.97 -5.29
C PRO A 17 1.61 -28.61 -5.37
N GLY A 18 2.65 -27.82 -5.08
CA GLY A 18 4.04 -28.25 -5.16
C GLY A 18 4.75 -27.95 -6.48
N GLU A 19 4.04 -27.53 -7.53
CA GLU A 19 4.65 -27.08 -8.80
C GLU A 19 5.56 -25.84 -8.62
N MET A 20 5.28 -25.02 -7.59
CA MET A 20 6.14 -23.91 -7.19
C MET A 20 7.56 -24.36 -6.78
N LEU A 21 7.73 -25.62 -6.37
CA LEU A 21 9.01 -26.19 -5.92
C LEU A 21 9.78 -26.90 -7.05
N THR A 22 9.17 -27.05 -8.23
CA THR A 22 9.77 -27.71 -9.39
C THR A 22 10.31 -26.74 -10.43
N ALA A 23 10.02 -25.44 -10.29
CA ALA A 23 10.57 -24.39 -11.13
C ALA A 23 12.10 -24.31 -10.98
N GLU A 24 12.80 -23.99 -12.08
CA GLU A 24 14.25 -23.82 -12.03
C GLU A 24 14.62 -22.56 -11.24
N LEU A 25 15.80 -22.57 -10.60
CA LEU A 25 16.28 -21.40 -9.86
C LEU A 25 16.52 -20.23 -10.83
N GLY A 26 15.81 -19.11 -10.61
CA GLY A 26 15.93 -17.92 -11.44
C GLY A 26 15.05 -17.96 -12.70
N GLU A 27 14.11 -18.90 -12.79
CA GLU A 27 13.12 -18.96 -13.87
C GLU A 27 12.17 -17.75 -13.82
N ARG A 28 11.85 -17.26 -12.61
CA ARG A 28 10.99 -16.10 -12.42
C ARG A 28 11.78 -14.80 -12.55
N PRO A 29 11.26 -13.78 -13.27
CA PRO A 29 11.98 -12.53 -13.47
C PRO A 29 12.40 -11.83 -12.16
N TRP A 30 11.55 -11.84 -11.13
CA TRP A 30 11.84 -11.27 -9.80
C TRP A 30 12.84 -12.08 -8.96
N GLN A 31 13.20 -13.30 -9.37
CA GLN A 31 14.28 -14.06 -8.73
C GLN A 31 15.67 -13.69 -9.28
N ARG A 32 15.70 -12.97 -10.41
CA ARG A 32 16.93 -12.45 -11.03
C ARG A 32 17.15 -11.00 -10.60
N PRO A 33 18.39 -10.48 -10.72
CA PRO A 33 18.65 -9.06 -10.53
C PRO A 33 17.75 -8.22 -11.45
N SER A 34 17.27 -7.09 -10.94
CA SER A 34 16.39 -6.22 -11.71
C SER A 34 17.10 -5.60 -12.90
N LYS A 35 16.34 -5.30 -13.95
CA LYS A 35 16.86 -4.64 -15.16
C LYS A 35 17.40 -3.24 -14.86
N TYR A 36 16.64 -2.47 -14.07
CA TYR A 36 17.02 -1.16 -13.58
C TYR A 36 17.29 -1.25 -12.08
N SER A 37 18.41 -0.68 -11.66
CA SER A 37 18.82 -0.60 -10.24
C SER A 37 18.88 0.83 -9.74
N ASP A 38 19.02 1.80 -10.65
CA ASP A 38 19.00 3.22 -10.32
C ASP A 38 17.58 3.78 -10.41
N ILE A 39 17.25 4.69 -9.50
CA ILE A 39 15.94 5.33 -9.42
C ILE A 39 15.66 6.12 -10.71
N THR A 40 16.65 6.83 -11.24
CA THR A 40 16.48 7.69 -12.43
C THR A 40 16.06 6.89 -13.66
N ASP A 41 16.64 5.70 -13.86
CA ASP A 41 16.26 4.82 -14.96
C ASP A 41 14.84 4.27 -14.80
N VAL A 42 14.41 4.00 -13.57
CA VAL A 42 13.04 3.57 -13.26
C VAL A 42 12.04 4.68 -13.54
N LEU A 43 12.32 5.91 -13.13
CA LEU A 43 11.44 7.06 -13.42
C LEU A 43 11.30 7.26 -14.93
N ASN A 44 12.42 7.25 -15.67
CA ASN A 44 12.40 7.37 -17.13
C ASN A 44 11.55 6.27 -17.78
N HIS A 45 11.66 5.03 -17.30
CA HIS A 45 10.85 3.92 -17.78
C HIS A 45 9.34 4.18 -17.61
N TYR A 46 8.92 4.70 -16.46
CA TYR A 46 7.52 5.05 -16.23
C TYR A 46 7.07 6.24 -17.07
N THR A 47 7.90 7.26 -17.22
CA THR A 47 7.60 8.41 -18.10
C THR A 47 7.37 7.97 -19.53
N GLU A 48 8.26 7.14 -20.10
CA GLU A 48 8.12 6.62 -21.47
C GLU A 48 6.85 5.77 -21.63
N ASN A 49 6.52 4.94 -20.64
CA ASN A 49 5.33 4.10 -20.67
C ASN A 49 4.03 4.92 -20.56
N LEU A 50 3.99 5.92 -19.69
CA LEU A 50 2.81 6.74 -19.46
C LEU A 50 2.59 7.76 -20.58
N LEU A 51 3.65 8.26 -21.22
CA LEU A 51 3.51 9.11 -22.40
C LEU A 51 3.09 8.33 -23.66
N ASN A 52 3.07 6.99 -23.61
CA ASN A 52 2.56 6.20 -24.71
C ASN A 52 1.04 6.36 -24.83
N THR A 53 0.58 6.96 -25.93
CA THR A 53 -0.83 7.27 -26.18
C THR A 53 -1.75 6.06 -25.99
N LYS A 54 -1.32 4.84 -26.34
CA LYS A 54 -2.17 3.64 -26.20
C LYS A 54 -2.38 3.23 -24.74
N VAL A 55 -1.40 3.51 -23.90
CA VAL A 55 -1.40 3.15 -22.48
C VAL A 55 -2.22 4.19 -21.73
N ILE A 56 -1.91 5.48 -21.92
CA ILE A 56 -2.59 6.56 -21.20
C ILE A 56 -4.08 6.62 -21.49
N THR A 57 -4.54 6.44 -22.74
CA THR A 57 -5.98 6.46 -23.02
C THR A 57 -6.74 5.41 -22.21
N LYS A 58 -6.15 4.22 -22.01
CA LYS A 58 -6.79 3.17 -21.20
C LYS A 58 -6.77 3.50 -19.73
N ILE A 59 -5.66 4.05 -19.23
CA ILE A 59 -5.53 4.47 -17.84
C ILE A 59 -6.54 5.56 -17.53
N LEU A 60 -6.67 6.59 -18.38
CA LEU A 60 -7.65 7.65 -18.23
C LEU A 60 -9.09 7.14 -18.21
N THR A 61 -9.44 6.15 -19.04
CA THR A 61 -10.77 5.50 -18.99
C THR A 61 -11.02 4.78 -17.65
N VAL A 62 -9.98 4.18 -17.05
CA VAL A 62 -10.10 3.52 -15.75
C VAL A 62 -10.23 4.53 -14.62
N ILE A 63 -9.54 5.68 -14.72
CA ILE A 63 -9.66 6.78 -13.76
C ILE A 63 -11.07 7.38 -13.82
N GLU A 64 -11.62 7.58 -15.02
CA GLU A 64 -13.01 8.03 -15.21
C GLU A 64 -14.05 7.06 -14.61
N GLN A 65 -13.69 5.78 -14.46
CA GLN A 65 -14.54 4.77 -13.79
C GLN A 65 -14.48 4.84 -12.26
N GLY A 66 -13.73 5.79 -11.69
CA GLY A 66 -13.64 6.02 -10.25
C GLY A 66 -12.55 5.20 -9.55
N VAL A 67 -11.52 4.75 -10.28
CA VAL A 67 -10.35 4.10 -9.65
C VAL A 67 -9.34 5.16 -9.27
N ASP A 68 -8.89 5.11 -8.02
CA ASP A 68 -7.93 6.08 -7.47
C ASP A 68 -6.54 5.98 -8.12
N LEU A 69 -5.86 7.13 -8.22
CA LEU A 69 -4.53 7.22 -8.81
C LEU A 69 -3.49 6.40 -8.06
N ALA A 70 -3.53 6.39 -6.71
CA ALA A 70 -2.63 5.59 -5.89
C ALA A 70 -2.75 4.09 -6.23
N THR A 71 -3.98 3.57 -6.34
CA THR A 71 -4.23 2.18 -6.70
C THR A 71 -3.66 1.83 -8.08
N ILE A 72 -3.80 2.73 -9.05
CA ILE A 72 -3.22 2.53 -10.39
C ILE A 72 -1.69 2.53 -10.33
N ALA A 73 -1.09 3.47 -9.60
CA ALA A 73 0.37 3.54 -9.45
C ALA A 73 0.93 2.27 -8.78
N GLU A 74 0.27 1.78 -7.73
CA GLU A 74 0.66 0.55 -7.04
C GLU A 74 0.55 -0.68 -7.94
N THR A 75 -0.54 -0.83 -8.69
CA THR A 75 -0.72 -1.97 -9.61
C THR A 75 0.33 -1.97 -10.72
N MET A 76 0.67 -0.80 -11.27
CA MET A 76 1.74 -0.65 -12.26
C MET A 76 3.11 -1.00 -11.68
N MET A 77 3.38 -0.59 -10.45
CA MET A 77 4.61 -0.87 -9.72
C MET A 77 4.76 -2.38 -9.45
N LEU A 78 3.70 -3.02 -8.94
CA LEU A 78 3.68 -4.47 -8.69
C LEU A 78 3.90 -5.28 -9.97
N SER A 79 3.23 -4.92 -11.08
CA SER A 79 3.45 -5.57 -12.38
C SER A 79 4.90 -5.46 -12.84
N SER A 80 5.51 -4.29 -12.63
CA SER A 80 6.89 -4.03 -13.04
C SER A 80 7.91 -4.78 -12.18
N VAL A 81 7.62 -5.00 -10.89
CA VAL A 81 8.39 -5.90 -10.01
C VAL A 81 8.25 -7.36 -10.46
N MET A 82 7.05 -7.79 -10.83
CA MET A 82 6.80 -9.14 -11.36
C MET A 82 7.51 -9.39 -12.69
N GLU A 83 7.72 -8.37 -13.50
CA GLU A 83 8.51 -8.47 -14.72
C GLU A 83 10.02 -8.40 -14.47
N GLY A 84 10.45 -8.16 -13.23
CA GLY A 84 11.86 -7.98 -12.87
C GLY A 84 12.44 -6.67 -13.41
N THR A 85 11.60 -5.69 -13.74
CA THR A 85 12.02 -4.41 -14.32
C THR A 85 12.82 -3.59 -13.30
N HIS A 86 12.32 -3.51 -12.07
CA HIS A 86 13.00 -2.86 -10.94
C HIS A 86 12.74 -3.64 -9.65
N SER A 87 13.47 -3.31 -8.59
CA SER A 87 13.25 -3.87 -7.26
C SER A 87 12.05 -3.23 -6.57
N ILE A 88 11.50 -3.87 -5.52
CA ILE A 88 10.42 -3.29 -4.73
C ILE A 88 10.85 -1.96 -4.07
N ASP A 89 12.07 -1.89 -3.55
CA ASP A 89 12.58 -0.70 -2.86
C ASP A 89 12.62 0.51 -3.79
N THR A 90 13.13 0.32 -5.01
CA THR A 90 13.12 1.37 -6.05
C THR A 90 11.72 1.69 -6.55
N GLY A 91 10.80 0.71 -6.56
CA GLY A 91 9.42 0.89 -6.97
C GLY A 91 8.63 1.76 -5.99
N VAL A 92 8.77 1.51 -4.69
CA VAL A 92 8.14 2.32 -3.63
C VAL A 92 8.58 3.78 -3.69
N LEU A 93 9.86 4.03 -3.95
CA LEU A 93 10.38 5.39 -4.14
C LEU A 93 9.84 6.08 -5.40
N ALA A 94 9.42 5.31 -6.42
CA ALA A 94 8.87 5.84 -7.65
C ALA A 94 7.36 6.13 -7.58
N ILE A 95 6.60 5.53 -6.65
CA ILE A 95 5.14 5.71 -6.56
C ILE A 95 4.73 7.19 -6.53
N PRO A 96 5.28 8.07 -5.67
CA PRO A 96 4.80 9.45 -5.58
C PRO A 96 4.98 10.20 -6.90
N TYR A 97 6.07 9.93 -7.62
CA TYR A 97 6.33 10.50 -8.94
C TYR A 97 5.36 9.98 -10.01
N ILE A 98 5.00 8.69 -9.96
CA ILE A 98 4.03 8.10 -10.89
C ILE A 98 2.66 8.73 -10.68
N VAL A 99 2.25 8.93 -9.42
CA VAL A 99 0.98 9.60 -9.08
C VAL A 99 0.97 11.04 -9.60
N GLU A 100 2.02 11.83 -9.32
CA GLU A 100 2.15 13.22 -9.82
C GLU A 100 2.07 13.28 -11.37
N LEU A 101 2.70 12.33 -12.05
CA LEU A 101 2.62 12.26 -13.51
C LEU A 101 1.20 11.92 -14.00
N LEU A 102 0.48 11.05 -13.30
CA LEU A 102 -0.91 10.73 -13.63
C LEU A 102 -1.84 11.93 -13.38
N GLU A 103 -1.66 12.65 -12.26
CA GLU A 103 -2.39 13.89 -11.97
C GLU A 103 -2.23 14.90 -13.11
N TYR A 104 -0.99 15.15 -13.53
CA TYR A 104 -0.70 16.05 -14.65
C TYR A 104 -1.42 15.63 -15.94
N LEU A 105 -1.43 14.32 -16.24
CA LEU A 105 -2.09 13.79 -17.45
C LEU A 105 -3.63 13.88 -17.35
N CYS A 106 -4.19 13.71 -16.15
CA CYS A 106 -5.62 13.90 -15.89
C CYS A 106 -6.02 15.36 -16.03
N GLU A 107 -5.22 16.29 -15.52
CA GLU A 107 -5.43 17.73 -15.70
C GLU A 107 -5.38 18.15 -17.17
N GLU A 108 -4.41 17.63 -17.93
CA GLU A 108 -4.30 17.88 -19.37
C GLU A 108 -5.52 17.33 -20.14
N ALA A 109 -6.04 16.17 -19.72
CA ALA A 109 -7.22 15.55 -20.30
C ALA A 109 -8.55 16.15 -19.81
N GLY A 110 -8.54 16.93 -18.73
CA GLY A 110 -9.73 17.51 -18.09
C GLY A 110 -10.63 16.48 -17.42
N ILE A 111 -10.06 15.42 -16.83
CA ILE A 111 -10.78 14.33 -16.18
C ILE A 111 -10.72 14.52 -14.66
N GLU A 112 -11.83 14.29 -13.97
CA GLU A 112 -11.91 14.26 -12.50
C GLU A 112 -11.24 13.00 -11.97
N TYR A 113 -10.40 13.14 -10.94
CA TYR A 113 -9.63 12.05 -10.37
C TYR A 113 -9.64 12.12 -8.84
N ASN A 114 -9.49 10.97 -8.20
CA ASN A 114 -9.25 10.84 -6.77
C ASN A 114 -7.82 10.32 -6.56
N VAL A 115 -7.07 10.93 -5.64
CA VAL A 115 -5.72 10.49 -5.31
C VAL A 115 -5.74 9.19 -4.48
N GLY A 116 -6.80 8.96 -3.70
CA GLY A 116 -6.97 7.77 -2.85
C GLY A 116 -6.45 7.92 -1.41
N ASP A 117 -6.10 9.15 -1.01
CA ASP A 117 -5.73 9.51 0.38
C ASP A 117 -6.85 10.31 1.07
N GLU A 118 -7.98 10.47 0.38
CA GLU A 118 -9.19 11.07 0.91
C GLU A 118 -10.08 9.96 1.46
N ASP A 119 -10.22 9.89 2.78
CA ASP A 119 -11.30 9.12 3.39
C ASP A 119 -12.62 9.70 2.85
N GLU A 120 -13.42 8.88 2.16
CA GLU A 120 -14.82 9.24 1.97
C GLU A 120 -15.39 9.44 3.38
N GLU A 121 -15.73 10.68 3.73
CA GLU A 121 -16.45 11.00 4.96
C GLU A 121 -17.85 10.33 4.85
N ASP A 122 -17.92 9.03 5.08
CA ASP A 122 -19.17 8.31 5.26
C ASP A 122 -19.68 8.66 6.66
N ASP A 123 -20.18 9.88 6.75
CA ASP A 123 -20.83 10.44 7.92
C ASP A 123 -22.07 9.61 8.33
N SER A 124 -22.50 8.59 7.56
CA SER A 124 -23.64 7.75 7.93
C SER A 124 -23.44 7.03 9.26
N PHE A 125 -22.21 6.62 9.58
CA PHE A 125 -21.88 5.99 10.85
C PHE A 125 -21.94 7.01 12.00
N ILE A 126 -21.36 8.19 11.82
CA ILE A 126 -21.37 9.28 12.83
C ILE A 126 -22.78 9.86 13.03
N ASN A 127 -23.58 9.91 11.97
CA ASN A 127 -24.98 10.34 12.01
C ASN A 127 -25.93 9.28 12.55
N SER A 128 -25.46 8.05 12.79
CA SER A 128 -26.27 7.04 13.45
C SER A 128 -26.52 7.43 14.92
N LEU A 129 -27.78 7.35 15.35
CA LEU A 129 -28.19 7.70 16.72
C LEU A 129 -27.36 6.94 17.78
N ALA A 130 -27.02 5.68 17.48
CA ALA A 130 -26.20 4.83 18.34
C ALA A 130 -24.75 5.31 18.46
N ALA A 131 -24.15 5.85 17.40
CA ALA A 131 -22.81 6.41 17.46
C ALA A 131 -22.79 7.74 18.25
N GLN A 132 -23.83 8.57 18.10
CA GLN A 132 -23.95 9.81 18.86
C GLN A 132 -24.13 9.55 20.37
N ASP A 133 -24.96 8.59 20.75
CA ASP A 133 -25.15 8.21 22.16
C ASP A 133 -23.87 7.62 22.76
N ALA A 134 -23.16 6.75 22.02
CA ALA A 134 -21.90 6.18 22.45
C ALA A 134 -20.79 7.24 22.58
N MET A 135 -20.73 8.21 21.66
CA MET A 135 -19.82 9.35 21.73
C MET A 135 -20.16 10.29 22.90
N ALA A 136 -21.44 10.50 23.19
CA ALA A 136 -21.90 11.30 24.32
C ALA A 136 -21.51 10.66 25.66
N GLU A 137 -21.77 9.36 25.84
CA GLU A 137 -21.32 8.61 27.03
C GLU A 137 -19.80 8.61 27.16
N TYR A 138 -19.08 8.48 26.04
CA TYR A 138 -17.62 8.52 26.04
C TYR A 138 -17.08 9.90 26.42
N LYS A 139 -17.69 10.98 25.92
CA LYS A 139 -17.34 12.38 26.23
C LYS A 139 -17.64 12.73 27.68
N GLU A 140 -18.76 12.23 28.22
CA GLU A 140 -19.13 12.38 29.64
C GLU A 140 -18.15 11.63 30.55
N ARG A 141 -17.78 10.39 30.18
CA ARG A 141 -16.83 9.55 30.94
C ARG A 141 -15.40 10.13 30.97
N LEU A 142 -14.99 10.86 29.93
CA LEU A 142 -13.66 11.45 29.86
C LEU A 142 -13.55 12.86 30.46
N ALA A 143 -14.67 13.48 30.88
CA ALA A 143 -14.70 14.82 31.46
C ALA A 143 -13.82 15.84 30.70
N ILE A 144 -13.88 15.84 29.36
CA ILE A 144 -13.21 16.85 28.54
C ILE A 144 -14.11 18.10 28.60
N PRO A 145 -13.68 19.20 29.24
CA PRO A 145 -14.46 20.42 29.27
C PRO A 145 -14.66 20.96 27.86
N GLU A 146 -15.81 21.60 27.64
CA GLU A 146 -16.40 21.98 26.34
C GLU A 146 -15.55 22.93 25.47
N GLU A 147 -14.38 23.37 25.93
CA GLU A 147 -13.48 24.25 25.18
C GLU A 147 -12.10 23.63 24.99
N VAL A 148 -11.99 22.69 24.05
CA VAL A 148 -10.72 22.47 23.34
C VAL A 148 -10.97 22.81 21.88
N ASN A 149 -10.72 24.07 21.57
CA ASN A 149 -10.68 24.60 20.22
C ASN A 149 -9.58 23.84 19.46
N LEU A 150 -9.95 22.94 18.54
CA LEU A 150 -9.07 22.05 17.77
C LEU A 150 -8.14 22.78 16.77
N ARG A 151 -7.91 24.08 16.97
CA ARG A 151 -7.01 24.90 16.16
C ARG A 151 -5.74 25.18 16.95
N GLY A 152 -4.85 24.21 17.03
CA GLY A 152 -3.59 24.43 17.74
C GLY A 152 -2.61 23.26 17.92
N MET A 153 -2.82 22.09 17.31
CA MET A 153 -1.84 20.99 17.42
C MET A 153 -0.70 21.10 16.39
N SER A 154 -0.23 22.33 16.15
CA SER A 154 1.06 22.57 15.51
C SER A 154 2.05 22.99 16.60
N GLY A 155 2.98 22.06 16.89
CA GLY A 155 4.22 22.38 17.56
C GLY A 155 4.29 22.01 19.03
N ARG A 156 5.19 21.05 19.30
CA ARG A 156 6.07 20.95 20.48
C ARG A 156 5.63 19.96 21.57
N THR A 157 6.27 18.80 21.51
CA THR A 157 6.70 18.00 22.67
C THR A 157 8.13 17.56 22.36
N GLU A 158 9.16 18.37 22.60
CA GLU A 158 9.99 18.32 23.82
C GLU A 158 10.07 16.93 24.47
N GLN A 159 11.07 16.16 24.02
CA GLN A 159 11.92 15.24 24.78
C GLN A 159 11.23 14.36 25.83
N GLU A 160 10.85 13.16 25.41
CA GLU A 160 10.63 12.05 26.33
C GLU A 160 11.97 11.58 26.91
N GLN A 161 12.06 11.69 28.24
CA GLN A 161 13.14 11.17 29.07
C GLN A 161 13.14 9.64 29.02
N GLN A 162 14.28 9.06 28.68
CA GLN A 162 14.51 7.61 28.74
C GLN A 162 14.34 7.12 30.19
N PRO A 163 13.52 6.08 30.44
CA PRO A 163 13.62 5.32 31.67
C PRO A 163 14.84 4.39 31.59
N GLU A 164 15.77 4.53 32.54
CA GLU A 164 16.92 3.63 32.71
C GLU A 164 16.44 2.17 32.92
N GLU A 165 16.87 1.28 32.02
CA GLU A 165 16.62 -0.16 32.14
C GLU A 165 17.42 -0.75 33.32
N PRO A 166 16.79 -1.51 34.24
CA PRO A 166 17.55 -2.31 35.20
C PRO A 166 18.27 -3.45 34.47
N GLU A 167 19.58 -3.55 34.68
CA GLU A 167 20.47 -4.59 34.14
C GLU A 167 19.86 -5.99 34.27
N GLN A 168 19.27 -6.50 33.18
CA GLN A 168 18.83 -7.87 33.11
C GLN A 168 20.05 -8.77 32.94
N GLN A 169 20.49 -9.36 34.06
CA GLN A 169 21.41 -10.49 34.10
C GLN A 169 21.01 -11.52 33.03
N GLY A 170 21.87 -11.70 32.03
CA GLY A 170 21.61 -12.51 30.86
C GLY A 170 21.22 -13.95 31.21
N ARG A 171 19.92 -14.27 31.11
CA ARG A 171 19.43 -15.65 31.09
C ARG A 171 19.37 -16.16 29.66
N GLY A 172 20.55 -16.32 29.05
CA GLY A 172 20.72 -17.00 27.77
C GLY A 172 21.17 -18.45 27.96
N LEU A 173 20.80 -19.34 27.02
CA LEU A 173 21.24 -20.75 26.99
C LEU A 173 22.77 -20.94 26.92
N MET A 174 23.52 -19.86 26.68
CA MET A 174 24.99 -19.83 26.65
C MET A 174 25.64 -19.60 28.04
N SER A 175 24.87 -19.47 29.11
CA SER A 175 25.36 -19.30 30.49
C SER A 175 25.65 -20.61 31.23
N ARG A 176 25.48 -21.76 30.58
CA ARG A 176 25.63 -23.10 31.19
C ARG A 176 26.57 -23.99 30.38
N GLY A 177 27.79 -23.55 30.18
CA GLY A 177 28.78 -24.33 29.44
C GLY A 177 30.22 -23.91 29.70
N GLU A 178 30.67 -23.95 30.95
CA GLU A 178 32.10 -24.08 31.26
C GLU A 178 32.27 -25.15 32.35
N MET A 179 32.96 -26.22 31.96
CA MET A 179 33.59 -27.24 32.80
C MET A 179 34.97 -27.47 32.23
#